data_AF-A0A0Q9W9F0-F1
#
_entry.id   AF-A0A0Q9W9F0-F1
#
_cell.length_a   1.000
_cell.length_b   1.000
_cell.length_c   1.000
_cell.angle_alpha   90.00
_cell.angle_beta   90.00
_cell.angle_gamma   90.00
#
_symmetry.space_group_name_H-M   'P 1'
#
loop_
_entity.id
_entity.type
_entity.pdbx_description
1 polymer ?
#
loop_
_entity_poly.entity_id
_entity_poly.type
_entity_poly.pdbx_seq_one_letter_code
_entity_poly.pdbx_strand_id
1 'polypeptide(L)'
;MKIKARKMPAKRAWRKLVKKQQRHRRRQKQARQREKDEAIEEKARESDPEYQAYLKQQVELEQFQRLASERLRQHEEEAWLRREALAQHQFQIDAAKRAQQEAEVDRLRAQQAEALAAQQEEQRKRREESKRLADAAAAEFEAMLHRMHEYMEDTEERSPPAELRRVVETHPEERLCEFYTRTNCCRYGHSCTFNHRRPMLAKILLIRHFYTHPLLQVDATHKEYAGADEHLELTQHDLRADYDEFFKDATGELEKFGKIVNFRTVCNTLPHLRGHVFVEYAHERFALRAFINLQGRYYAARRLNVEFSNLKAWRGAVCGT
;
A
#
# COMPACT_ATOMS: atom_id res chain seq x y z
N MET A 1 -91.59 -28.13 49.21
CA MET A 1 -91.93 -27.33 48.01
C MET A 1 -93.17 -27.92 47.35
N LYS A 2 -94.22 -27.11 47.14
CA LYS A 2 -95.55 -27.51 46.67
C LYS A 2 -95.49 -28.29 45.34
N ILE A 3 -95.98 -29.52 45.34
CA ILE A 3 -96.15 -30.37 44.15
C ILE A 3 -97.19 -29.69 43.24
N LYS A 4 -96.73 -29.08 42.15
CA LYS A 4 -97.60 -28.50 41.11
C LYS A 4 -98.37 -29.64 40.43
N ALA A 5 -99.70 -29.63 40.57
CA ALA A 5 -100.60 -30.52 39.86
C ALA A 5 -100.38 -30.40 38.34
N ARG A 6 -99.93 -31.49 37.69
CA ARG A 6 -99.82 -31.58 36.23
C ARG A 6 -101.24 -31.53 35.65
N LYS A 7 -101.57 -30.45 34.93
CA LYS A 7 -102.83 -30.33 34.17
C LYS A 7 -102.96 -31.54 33.23
N MET A 8 -104.03 -32.33 33.39
CA MET A 8 -104.39 -33.44 32.50
C MET A 8 -104.61 -32.90 31.07
N PRO A 9 -103.98 -33.48 30.03
CA PRO A 9 -104.16 -33.00 28.66
C PRO A 9 -105.61 -33.19 28.20
N ALA A 10 -106.15 -32.24 27.43
CA ALA A 10 -107.49 -32.37 26.83
C ALA A 10 -107.66 -33.74 26.14
N LYS A 11 -108.83 -34.39 26.24
CA LYS A 11 -109.11 -35.79 25.81
C LYS A 11 -108.47 -36.18 24.45
N ARG A 12 -108.40 -35.26 23.49
CA ARG A 12 -107.78 -35.46 22.17
C ARG A 12 -106.25 -35.63 22.21
N ALA A 13 -105.56 -34.86 23.06
CA ALA A 13 -104.11 -34.94 23.25
C ALA A 13 -103.69 -36.25 23.93
N TRP A 14 -104.45 -36.69 24.94
CA TRP A 14 -104.25 -37.98 25.60
C TRP A 14 -104.41 -39.16 24.61
N ARG A 15 -105.46 -39.14 23.76
CA ARG A 15 -105.65 -40.16 22.70
C ARG A 15 -104.52 -40.19 21.68
N LYS A 16 -103.96 -39.03 21.28
CA LYS A 16 -102.78 -38.97 20.39
C LYS A 16 -101.53 -39.56 21.05
N LEU A 17 -101.31 -39.27 22.33
CA LEU A 17 -100.19 -39.80 23.11
C LEU A 17 -100.29 -41.33 23.26
N VAL A 18 -101.49 -41.85 23.55
CA VAL A 18 -101.76 -43.29 23.64
C VAL A 18 -101.53 -43.98 22.30
N LYS A 19 -102.04 -43.44 21.18
CA LYS A 19 -101.77 -43.98 19.83
C LYS A 19 -100.27 -43.92 19.47
N LYS A 20 -99.53 -42.89 19.90
CA LYS A 20 -98.07 -42.80 19.72
C LYS A 20 -97.35 -43.89 20.51
N GLN A 21 -97.72 -44.10 21.78
CA GLN A 21 -97.17 -45.19 22.60
C GLN A 21 -97.50 -46.57 22.04
N GLN A 22 -98.72 -46.78 21.53
CA GLN A 22 -99.12 -48.03 20.89
C GLN A 22 -98.33 -48.30 19.61
N ARG A 23 -98.13 -47.29 18.73
CA ARG A 23 -97.25 -47.43 17.55
C ARG A 23 -95.79 -47.70 17.94
N HIS A 24 -95.30 -47.04 18.97
CA HIS A 24 -93.95 -47.27 19.50
C HIS A 24 -93.79 -48.70 20.01
N ARG A 25 -94.74 -49.21 20.81
CA ARG A 25 -94.73 -50.60 21.28
C ARG A 25 -94.80 -51.60 20.12
N ARG A 26 -95.62 -51.34 19.09
CA ARG A 26 -95.68 -52.18 17.88
C ARG A 26 -94.35 -52.21 17.12
N ARG A 27 -93.70 -51.04 16.91
CA ARG A 27 -92.37 -50.96 16.27
C ARG A 27 -91.31 -51.67 17.09
N GLN A 28 -91.31 -51.51 18.41
CA GLN A 28 -90.38 -52.22 19.29
C GLN A 28 -90.61 -53.73 19.24
N LYS A 29 -91.87 -54.19 19.18
CA LYS A 29 -92.17 -55.62 19.04
C LYS A 29 -91.70 -56.17 17.69
N GLN A 30 -91.89 -55.42 16.60
CA GLN A 30 -91.41 -55.80 15.27
C GLN A 30 -89.87 -55.77 15.16
N ALA A 31 -89.19 -54.78 15.77
CA ALA A 31 -87.73 -54.73 15.82
C ALA A 31 -87.16 -55.93 16.58
N ARG A 32 -87.71 -56.24 17.76
CA ARG A 32 -87.32 -57.44 18.53
C ARG A 32 -87.61 -58.74 17.79
N GLN A 33 -88.64 -58.77 16.93
CA GLN A 33 -88.91 -59.95 16.11
C GLN A 33 -87.88 -60.07 14.99
N ARG A 34 -87.54 -58.97 14.30
CA ARG A 34 -86.46 -58.97 13.30
C ARG A 34 -85.11 -59.35 13.89
N GLU A 35 -84.73 -58.80 15.04
CA GLU A 35 -83.51 -59.19 15.74
C GLU A 35 -83.50 -60.69 16.11
N LYS A 36 -84.68 -61.26 16.46
CA LYS A 36 -84.80 -62.69 16.72
C LYS A 36 -84.68 -63.52 15.45
N ASP A 37 -85.34 -63.10 14.37
CA ASP A 37 -85.32 -63.80 13.09
C ASP A 37 -83.90 -63.74 12.48
N GLU A 38 -83.25 -62.57 12.51
CA GLU A 38 -81.85 -62.36 12.15
C GLU A 38 -80.91 -63.22 13.00
N ALA A 39 -81.12 -63.29 14.33
CA ALA A 39 -80.29 -64.15 15.19
C ALA A 39 -80.53 -65.66 14.94
N ILE A 40 -81.71 -66.06 14.48
CA ILE A 40 -81.98 -67.44 14.06
C ILE A 40 -81.28 -67.72 12.73
N GLU A 41 -81.36 -66.81 11.75
CA GLU A 41 -80.68 -66.91 10.46
C GLU A 41 -79.16 -66.91 10.61
N GLU A 42 -78.61 -66.04 11.46
CA GLU A 42 -77.19 -65.96 11.78
C GLU A 42 -76.72 -67.24 12.47
N LYS A 43 -77.47 -67.77 13.44
CA LYS A 43 -77.17 -69.08 14.04
C LYS A 43 -77.24 -70.22 13.04
N ALA A 44 -78.21 -70.21 12.14
CA ALA A 44 -78.33 -71.23 11.08
C ALA A 44 -77.13 -71.17 10.13
N ARG A 45 -76.72 -69.96 9.73
CA ARG A 45 -75.54 -69.69 8.90
C ARG A 45 -74.24 -70.05 9.61
N GLU A 46 -74.09 -69.71 10.89
CA GLU A 46 -72.93 -70.09 11.71
C GLU A 46 -72.86 -71.60 11.96
N SER A 47 -74.00 -72.30 11.99
CA SER A 47 -74.05 -73.76 12.13
C SER A 47 -73.78 -74.52 10.83
N ASP A 48 -73.78 -73.83 9.68
CA ASP A 48 -73.48 -74.41 8.37
C ASP A 48 -71.99 -74.74 8.24
N PRO A 49 -71.62 -76.03 8.03
CA PRO A 49 -70.24 -76.43 7.85
C PRO A 49 -69.53 -75.74 6.67
N GLU A 50 -70.23 -75.43 5.57
CA GLU A 50 -69.62 -74.77 4.41
C GLU A 50 -69.27 -73.31 4.72
N TYR A 51 -70.15 -72.60 5.43
CA TYR A 51 -69.89 -71.22 5.86
C TYR A 51 -68.75 -71.14 6.88
N GLN A 52 -68.66 -72.08 7.81
CA GLN A 52 -67.52 -72.18 8.73
C GLN A 52 -66.19 -72.45 8.01
N ALA A 53 -66.20 -73.30 6.98
CA ALA A 53 -65.01 -73.58 6.17
C ALA A 53 -64.57 -72.35 5.36
N TYR A 54 -65.52 -71.61 4.76
CA TYR A 54 -65.24 -70.36 4.06
C TYR A 54 -64.60 -69.31 4.99
N LEU A 55 -65.15 -69.10 6.19
CA LEU A 55 -64.57 -68.17 7.16
C LEU A 55 -63.15 -68.55 7.57
N LYS A 56 -62.86 -69.85 7.78
CA LYS A 56 -61.50 -70.32 8.06
C LYS A 56 -60.55 -70.02 6.90
N GLN A 57 -60.97 -70.32 5.67
CA GLN A 57 -60.18 -70.04 4.46
C GLN A 57 -59.91 -68.53 4.30
N GLN A 58 -60.90 -67.68 4.60
CA GLN A 58 -60.73 -66.23 4.55
C GLN A 58 -59.72 -65.74 5.59
N VAL A 59 -59.81 -66.21 6.83
CA VAL A 59 -58.84 -65.87 7.89
C VAL A 59 -57.44 -66.35 7.53
N GLU A 60 -57.29 -67.55 6.96
CA GLU A 60 -56.00 -68.07 6.49
C GLU A 60 -55.43 -67.21 5.35
N LEU A 61 -56.25 -66.77 4.40
CA LEU A 61 -55.83 -65.87 3.31
C LEU A 61 -55.38 -64.51 3.83
N GLU A 62 -56.13 -63.92 4.77
CA GLU A 62 -55.79 -62.64 5.41
C GLU A 62 -54.47 -62.75 6.20
N GLN A 63 -54.27 -63.86 6.92
CA GLN A 63 -53.01 -64.14 7.60
C GLN A 63 -51.84 -64.29 6.62
N PHE A 64 -52.04 -65.00 5.51
CA PHE A 64 -51.04 -65.14 4.46
C PHE A 64 -50.67 -63.79 3.84
N GLN A 65 -51.65 -62.96 3.49
CA GLN A 65 -51.43 -61.63 2.94
C GLN A 65 -50.71 -60.70 3.92
N ARG A 66 -51.06 -60.76 5.20
CA ARG A 66 -50.39 -60.01 6.26
C ARG A 66 -48.92 -60.42 6.37
N LEU A 67 -48.64 -61.72 6.45
CA LEU A 67 -47.26 -62.24 6.51
C LEU A 67 -46.47 -61.88 5.25
N ALA A 68 -47.09 -61.94 4.08
CA ALA A 68 -46.45 -61.53 2.81
C ALA A 68 -46.10 -60.03 2.82
N SER A 69 -47.00 -59.17 3.32
CA SER A 69 -46.77 -57.74 3.45
C SER A 69 -45.71 -57.41 4.52
N GLU A 70 -45.67 -58.15 5.63
CA GLU A 70 -44.63 -58.03 6.65
C GLU A 70 -43.25 -58.37 6.07
N ARG A 71 -43.13 -59.48 5.32
CA ARG A 71 -41.88 -59.85 4.64
C ARG A 71 -41.45 -58.80 3.61
N LEU A 72 -42.39 -58.24 2.83
CA LEU A 72 -42.08 -57.19 1.87
C LEU A 72 -41.55 -55.94 2.57
N ARG A 73 -42.21 -55.49 3.65
CA ARG A 73 -41.76 -54.36 4.47
C ARG A 73 -40.36 -54.59 5.04
N GLN A 74 -40.08 -55.78 5.57
CA GLN A 74 -38.75 -56.14 6.07
C GLN A 74 -37.69 -56.05 4.97
N HIS A 75 -37.98 -56.59 3.78
CA HIS A 75 -37.04 -56.52 2.66
C HIS A 75 -36.82 -55.07 2.18
N GLU A 76 -37.87 -54.25 2.14
CA GLU A 76 -37.76 -52.82 1.80
C GLU A 76 -36.97 -52.03 2.84
N GLU A 77 -37.20 -52.31 4.13
CA GLU A 77 -36.46 -51.72 5.25
C GLU A 77 -34.98 -52.10 5.20
N GLU A 78 -34.67 -53.38 4.99
CA GLU A 78 -33.29 -53.85 4.79
C GLU A 78 -32.63 -53.18 3.58
N ALA A 79 -33.35 -53.06 2.46
CA ALA A 79 -32.85 -52.38 1.27
C ALA A 79 -32.63 -50.87 1.50
N TRP A 80 -33.48 -50.23 2.30
CA TRP A 80 -33.32 -48.85 2.71
C TRP A 80 -32.09 -48.68 3.62
N LEU A 81 -31.96 -49.50 4.66
CA LEU A 81 -30.82 -49.48 5.59
C LEU A 81 -29.48 -49.68 4.87
N ARG A 82 -29.43 -50.59 3.88
CA ARG A 82 -28.22 -50.78 3.05
C ARG A 82 -27.87 -49.51 2.26
N ARG A 83 -28.84 -48.84 1.65
CA ARG A 83 -28.62 -47.59 0.91
C ARG A 83 -28.17 -46.47 1.83
N GLU A 84 -28.78 -46.35 3.01
CA GLU A 84 -28.42 -45.37 4.03
C GLU A 84 -26.99 -45.58 4.53
N ALA A 85 -26.59 -46.82 4.82
CA ALA A 85 -25.23 -47.14 5.23
C ALA A 85 -24.18 -46.75 4.16
N LEU A 86 -24.47 -47.00 2.88
CA LEU A 86 -23.59 -46.58 1.78
C LEU A 86 -23.52 -45.04 1.67
N ALA A 87 -24.65 -44.35 1.80
CA ALA A 87 -24.71 -42.89 1.75
C ALA A 87 -23.92 -42.25 2.91
N GLN A 88 -24.05 -42.79 4.12
CA GLN A 88 -23.30 -42.32 5.29
C GLN A 88 -21.79 -42.55 5.14
N HIS A 89 -21.39 -43.72 4.66
CA HIS A 89 -19.99 -44.02 4.38
C HIS A 89 -19.40 -43.06 3.33
N GLN A 90 -20.14 -42.80 2.25
CA GLN A 90 -19.74 -41.82 1.23
C GLN A 90 -19.64 -40.40 1.80
N PHE A 91 -20.61 -39.99 2.63
CA PHE A 91 -20.58 -38.69 3.29
C PHE A 91 -19.35 -38.52 4.19
N GLN A 92 -18.95 -39.55 4.92
CA GLN A 92 -17.74 -39.53 5.75
C GLN A 92 -16.47 -39.39 4.90
N ILE A 93 -16.37 -40.11 3.79
CA ILE A 93 -15.25 -39.98 2.84
C ILE A 93 -15.18 -38.55 2.29
N ASP A 94 -16.31 -37.99 1.86
CA ASP A 94 -16.34 -36.66 1.26
C ASP A 94 -16.13 -35.55 2.30
N ALA A 95 -16.55 -35.75 3.54
CA ALA A 95 -16.21 -34.87 4.66
C ALA A 95 -14.70 -34.90 4.94
N ALA A 96 -14.08 -36.08 4.97
CA ALA A 96 -12.63 -36.20 5.16
C ALA A 96 -11.84 -35.55 4.02
N LYS A 97 -12.26 -35.73 2.76
CA LYS A 97 -11.64 -35.07 1.60
C LYS A 97 -11.74 -33.54 1.68
N ARG A 98 -12.92 -33.00 2.03
CA ARG A 98 -13.11 -31.56 2.21
C ARG A 98 -12.23 -31.01 3.33
N ALA A 99 -12.17 -31.69 4.47
CA ALA A 99 -11.30 -31.30 5.58
C ALA A 99 -9.81 -31.30 5.17
N GLN A 100 -9.36 -32.28 4.37
CA GLN A 100 -8.00 -32.30 3.84
C GLN A 100 -7.73 -31.13 2.87
N GLN A 101 -8.68 -30.82 1.99
CA GLN A 101 -8.56 -29.69 1.05
C GLN A 101 -8.51 -28.35 1.78
N GLU A 102 -9.38 -28.16 2.78
CA GLU A 102 -9.40 -26.95 3.62
C GLU A 102 -8.08 -26.79 4.39
N ALA A 103 -7.58 -27.87 4.99
CA ALA A 103 -6.30 -27.85 5.71
C ALA A 103 -5.11 -27.50 4.79
N GLU A 104 -5.09 -27.99 3.56
CA GLU A 104 -4.04 -27.64 2.60
C GLU A 104 -4.13 -26.17 2.15
N VAL A 105 -5.35 -25.66 1.92
CA VAL A 105 -5.57 -24.24 1.60
C VAL A 105 -5.13 -23.34 2.75
N ASP A 106 -5.46 -23.69 3.99
CA ASP A 106 -5.07 -22.90 5.17
C ASP A 106 -3.56 -22.96 5.41
N ARG A 107 -2.93 -24.11 5.15
CA ARG A 107 -1.46 -24.24 5.17
C ARG A 107 -0.81 -23.31 4.14
N LEU A 108 -1.30 -23.29 2.90
CA LEU A 108 -0.78 -22.40 1.86
C LEU A 108 -0.98 -20.91 2.21
N ARG A 109 -2.14 -20.55 2.77
CA ARG A 109 -2.40 -19.19 3.26
C ARG A 109 -1.45 -18.79 4.38
N ALA A 110 -1.19 -19.68 5.33
CA ALA A 110 -0.24 -19.43 6.42
C ALA A 110 1.18 -19.21 5.88
N GLN A 111 1.63 -20.04 4.93
CA GLN A 111 2.93 -19.85 4.27
C GLN A 111 3.02 -18.52 3.52
N GLN A 112 1.97 -18.12 2.81
CA GLN A 112 1.94 -16.82 2.12
C GLN A 112 1.94 -15.65 3.11
N ALA A 113 1.22 -15.75 4.22
CA ALA A 113 1.19 -14.74 5.27
C ALA A 113 2.56 -14.60 5.96
N GLU A 114 3.24 -15.71 6.25
CA GLU A 114 4.59 -15.72 6.82
C GLU A 114 5.60 -15.09 5.85
N ALA A 115 5.54 -15.45 4.56
CA ALA A 115 6.41 -14.86 3.54
C ALA A 115 6.18 -13.34 3.39
N LEU A 116 4.93 -12.89 3.42
CA LEU A 116 4.61 -11.46 3.36
C LEU A 116 5.11 -10.73 4.61
N ALA A 117 4.92 -11.31 5.80
CA ALA A 117 5.42 -10.75 7.05
C ALA A 117 6.95 -10.62 7.06
N ALA A 118 7.66 -11.64 6.55
CA ALA A 118 9.11 -11.62 6.42
C ALA A 118 9.59 -10.49 5.49
N GLN A 119 8.94 -10.32 4.33
CA GLN A 119 9.25 -9.21 3.42
C GLN A 119 9.00 -7.84 4.05
N GLN A 120 7.90 -7.67 4.79
CA GLN A 120 7.59 -6.42 5.48
C GLN A 120 8.61 -6.11 6.58
N GLU A 121 9.05 -7.12 7.33
CA GLU A 121 10.10 -6.95 8.34
C GLU A 121 11.44 -6.56 7.71
N GLU A 122 11.82 -7.19 6.59
CA GLU A 122 13.04 -6.82 5.87
C GLU A 122 12.99 -5.37 5.37
N GLN A 123 11.86 -4.95 4.79
CA GLN A 123 11.67 -3.57 4.37
C GLN A 123 11.73 -2.60 5.55
N ARG A 124 11.16 -2.96 6.71
CA ARG A 124 11.25 -2.15 7.94
C ARG A 124 12.71 -1.98 8.37
N LYS A 125 13.47 -3.08 8.44
CA LYS A 125 14.90 -3.05 8.79
C LYS A 125 15.71 -2.16 7.83
N ARG A 126 15.49 -2.29 6.52
CA ARG A 126 16.15 -1.43 5.51
C ARG A 126 15.81 0.05 5.69
N ARG A 127 14.54 0.38 6.00
CA ARG A 127 14.11 1.77 6.28
C ARG A 127 14.73 2.31 7.56
N GLU A 128 14.77 1.52 8.62
CA GLU A 128 15.42 1.89 9.89
C GLU A 128 16.91 2.13 9.71
N GLU A 129 17.61 1.24 9.00
CA GLU A 129 19.03 1.40 8.68
C GLU A 129 19.28 2.66 7.83
N SER A 130 18.50 2.86 6.76
CA SER A 130 18.58 4.06 5.91
C SER A 130 18.33 5.34 6.71
N LYS A 131 17.36 5.33 7.64
CA LYS A 131 17.11 6.45 8.55
C LYS A 131 18.29 6.69 9.48
N ARG A 132 18.86 5.65 10.10
CA ARG A 132 20.02 5.77 10.99
C ARG A 132 21.23 6.36 10.28
N LEU A 133 21.49 5.94 9.04
CA LEU A 133 22.56 6.51 8.21
C LEU A 133 22.29 7.98 7.88
N ALA A 134 21.04 8.34 7.55
CA ALA A 134 20.65 9.72 7.29
C ALA A 134 20.78 10.61 8.54
N ASP A 135 20.31 10.15 9.70
CA ASP A 135 20.40 10.86 10.97
C ASP A 135 21.88 11.04 11.40
N ALA A 136 22.72 10.01 11.21
CA ALA A 136 24.16 10.11 11.48
C ALA A 136 24.84 11.13 10.55
N ALA A 137 24.54 11.10 9.25
CA ALA A 137 25.07 12.07 8.29
C ALA A 137 24.60 13.51 8.59
N ALA A 138 23.36 13.70 9.04
CA ALA A 138 22.85 15.00 9.45
C ALA A 138 23.56 15.52 10.70
N ALA A 139 23.80 14.66 11.70
CA ALA A 139 24.54 15.02 12.91
C ALA A 139 26.01 15.38 12.61
N GLU A 140 26.67 14.65 11.71
CA GLU A 140 28.03 14.99 11.25
C GLU A 140 28.07 16.36 10.55
N PHE A 141 27.07 16.64 9.71
CA PHE A 141 26.94 17.93 9.03
C PHE A 141 26.70 19.08 10.01
N GLU A 142 25.80 18.90 10.99
CA GLU A 142 25.52 19.89 12.04
C GLU A 142 26.77 20.19 12.88
N ALA A 143 27.51 19.15 13.30
CA ALA A 143 28.78 19.32 14.01
C ALA A 143 29.83 20.07 13.16
N MET A 144 29.88 19.82 11.85
CA MET A 144 30.75 20.54 10.94
C MET A 144 30.37 22.02 10.84
N LEU A 145 29.08 22.34 10.71
CA LEU A 145 28.59 23.73 10.69
C LEU A 145 28.91 24.47 11.99
N HIS A 146 28.74 23.81 13.15
CA HIS A 146 29.10 24.39 14.44
C HIS A 146 30.58 24.78 14.49
N ARG A 147 31.48 23.89 14.05
CA ARG A 147 32.93 24.17 13.98
C ARG A 147 33.28 25.29 13.00
N MET A 148 32.57 25.37 11.87
CA MET A 148 32.72 26.49 10.94
C MET A 148 32.34 27.81 11.60
N HIS A 149 31.24 27.83 12.38
CA HIS A 149 30.79 29.01 13.13
C HIS A 149 31.81 29.45 14.16
N GLU A 150 32.29 28.53 15.01
CA GLU A 150 33.34 28.79 15.99
C GLU A 150 34.60 29.39 15.34
N TYR A 151 35.06 28.83 14.22
CA TYR A 151 36.24 29.35 13.51
C TYR A 151 36.03 30.72 12.87
N MET A 152 34.79 31.06 12.48
CA MET A 152 34.45 32.39 11.95
C MET A 152 34.44 33.47 13.05
N GLU A 153 33.96 33.12 14.24
CA GLU A 153 33.83 34.05 15.38
C GLU A 153 35.13 34.17 16.20
N ASP A 154 36.03 33.20 16.08
CA ASP A 154 37.35 33.26 16.72
C ASP A 154 38.08 34.53 16.27
N THR A 155 38.51 35.32 17.24
CA THR A 155 39.25 36.58 17.04
C THR A 155 40.75 36.39 17.16
N GLU A 156 41.21 35.27 17.72
CA GLU A 156 42.61 34.92 17.77
C GLU A 156 43.01 34.29 16.43
N GLU A 157 44.18 34.62 15.89
CA GLU A 157 44.66 34.11 14.58
C GLU A 157 45.12 32.64 14.65
N ARG A 158 44.24 31.78 15.18
CA ARG A 158 44.46 30.34 15.30
C ARG A 158 44.30 29.67 13.95
N SER A 159 45.11 28.63 13.75
CA SER A 159 45.00 27.77 12.58
C SER A 159 43.61 27.11 12.51
N PRO A 160 43.02 26.95 11.30
CA PRO A 160 41.74 26.26 11.16
C PRO A 160 41.78 24.84 11.73
N PRO A 161 40.70 24.38 12.38
CA PRO A 161 40.55 22.99 12.83
C PRO A 161 40.83 21.99 11.71
N ALA A 162 41.36 20.82 12.07
CA ALA A 162 41.74 19.78 11.10
C ALA A 162 40.57 19.34 10.21
N GLU A 163 39.35 19.40 10.74
CA GLU A 163 38.15 18.96 10.05
C GLU A 163 37.72 19.91 8.94
N LEU A 164 38.03 21.21 9.05
CA LEU A 164 37.83 22.19 7.98
C LEU A 164 38.89 22.07 6.88
N ARG A 165 40.03 21.42 7.18
CA ARG A 165 41.10 21.15 6.22
C ARG A 165 40.86 19.88 5.40
N ARG A 166 39.74 19.18 5.62
CA ARG A 166 39.35 18.02 4.82
C ARG A 166 39.23 18.41 3.35
N VAL A 167 39.65 17.52 2.47
CA VAL A 167 39.50 17.65 1.03
C VAL A 167 38.51 16.58 0.57
N VAL A 168 37.49 17.01 -0.17
CA VAL A 168 36.52 16.13 -0.82
C VAL A 168 37.12 15.70 -2.16
N GLU A 169 37.14 14.40 -2.40
CA GLU A 169 37.74 13.80 -3.59
C GLU A 169 36.66 13.01 -4.34
N THR A 170 36.54 13.21 -5.66
CA THR A 170 35.51 12.52 -6.45
C THR A 170 35.89 11.06 -6.74
N HIS A 171 37.17 10.81 -6.98
CA HIS A 171 37.70 9.47 -7.27
C HIS A 171 39.07 9.31 -6.58
N PRO A 172 39.13 9.05 -5.26
CA PRO A 172 40.37 9.10 -4.47
C PRO A 172 41.52 8.26 -5.03
N GLU A 173 41.22 7.09 -5.58
CA GLU A 173 42.19 6.13 -6.11
C GLU A 173 42.67 6.46 -7.55
N GLU A 174 42.00 7.41 -8.22
CA GLU A 174 42.31 7.79 -9.60
C GLU A 174 43.30 8.95 -9.67
N ARG A 175 44.01 9.06 -10.79
CA ARG A 175 44.91 10.19 -11.03
C ARG A 175 44.15 11.53 -11.02
N LEU A 176 44.82 12.59 -10.59
CA LEU A 176 44.26 13.94 -10.57
C LEU A 176 43.88 14.42 -11.97
N CYS A 177 42.72 15.05 -12.08
CA CYS A 177 42.35 15.73 -13.32
C CYS A 177 43.26 16.96 -13.51
N GLU A 178 44.04 16.98 -14.59
CA GLU A 178 44.93 18.10 -14.91
C GLU A 178 44.16 19.41 -15.09
N PHE A 179 43.03 19.37 -15.81
CA PHE A 179 42.19 20.55 -16.03
C PHE A 179 41.64 21.10 -14.72
N TYR A 180 41.01 20.26 -13.89
CA TYR A 180 40.43 20.71 -12.62
C TYR A 180 41.49 21.17 -11.62
N THR A 181 42.64 20.49 -11.56
CA THR A 181 43.74 20.87 -10.67
C THR A 181 44.33 22.23 -11.08
N ARG A 182 44.36 22.53 -12.37
CA ARG A 182 44.92 23.77 -12.90
C ARG A 182 43.95 24.96 -12.90
N THR A 183 42.65 24.74 -13.09
CA THR A 183 41.65 25.81 -13.30
C THR A 183 40.37 25.69 -12.48
N ASN A 184 40.19 24.62 -11.69
CA ASN A 184 38.94 24.23 -11.02
C ASN A 184 37.70 24.10 -11.92
N CYS A 185 37.95 24.00 -13.22
CA CYS A 185 36.93 23.85 -14.24
C CYS A 185 37.28 22.65 -15.13
N CYS A 186 36.42 21.65 -15.12
CA CYS A 186 36.54 20.48 -15.96
C CYS A 186 35.28 20.35 -16.81
N ARG A 187 35.44 20.13 -18.12
CA ARG A 187 34.31 19.95 -19.06
C ARG A 187 33.39 18.78 -18.69
N TYR A 188 33.89 17.81 -17.94
CA TYR A 188 33.15 16.61 -17.53
C TYR A 188 32.48 16.75 -16.15
N GLY A 189 32.77 17.82 -15.40
CA GLY A 189 32.13 18.08 -14.10
C GLY A 189 32.25 16.90 -13.13
N HIS A 190 31.10 16.40 -12.63
CA HIS A 190 31.04 15.24 -11.74
C HIS A 190 31.20 13.90 -12.44
N SER A 191 31.01 13.84 -13.76
CA SER A 191 31.17 12.63 -14.57
C SER A 191 32.60 12.43 -15.08
N CYS A 192 33.56 13.23 -14.59
CA CYS A 192 34.98 13.05 -14.93
C CYS A 192 35.49 11.77 -14.26
N THR A 193 36.18 10.91 -15.02
CA THR A 193 36.81 9.70 -14.48
C THR A 193 38.04 10.00 -13.63
N PHE A 194 38.63 11.18 -13.77
CA PHE A 194 39.79 11.61 -12.98
C PHE A 194 39.36 12.26 -11.67
N ASN A 195 40.25 12.23 -10.69
CA ASN A 195 39.97 12.75 -9.37
C ASN A 195 39.95 14.29 -9.35
N HIS A 196 38.86 14.85 -8.82
CA HIS A 196 38.71 16.27 -8.50
C HIS A 196 38.81 16.46 -6.99
N ARG A 197 39.86 17.18 -6.55
CA ARG A 197 40.10 17.49 -5.13
C ARG A 197 39.56 18.87 -4.78
N ARG A 198 38.57 18.92 -3.90
CA ARG A 198 37.82 20.11 -3.50
C ARG A 198 38.06 20.40 -2.02
N PRO A 199 38.79 21.47 -1.66
CA PRO A 199 38.99 21.81 -0.26
C PRO A 199 37.67 22.23 0.39
N MET A 200 37.53 21.95 1.69
CA MET A 200 36.40 22.46 2.50
C MET A 200 36.67 23.87 3.06
N LEU A 201 37.90 24.36 2.92
CA LEU A 201 38.31 25.70 3.30
C LEU A 201 39.49 26.15 2.42
N ALA A 202 39.37 27.33 1.84
CA ALA A 202 40.45 27.99 1.09
C ALA A 202 40.25 29.50 1.10
N LYS A 203 41.28 30.26 0.71
CA LYS A 203 41.19 31.72 0.54
C LYS A 203 40.39 32.16 -0.69
N ILE A 204 40.31 31.29 -1.69
CA ILE A 204 39.71 31.59 -2.99
C ILE A 204 38.35 30.89 -3.07
N LEU A 205 37.30 31.66 -3.34
CA LEU A 205 35.98 31.15 -3.71
C LEU A 205 35.83 31.14 -5.22
N LEU A 206 35.15 30.12 -5.74
CA LEU A 206 34.68 30.00 -7.10
C LEU A 206 33.15 30.06 -7.09
N ILE A 207 32.58 31.08 -7.72
CA ILE A 207 31.14 31.22 -7.94
C ILE A 207 30.86 30.89 -9.40
N ARG A 208 30.26 29.72 -9.64
CA ARG A 208 30.03 29.23 -11.01
C ARG A 208 28.89 30.01 -11.66
N HIS A 209 29.14 30.52 -12.86
CA HIS A 209 28.17 31.28 -13.66
C HIS A 209 27.57 32.49 -12.95
N PHE A 210 28.37 33.17 -12.15
CA PHE A 210 27.93 34.36 -11.42
C PHE A 210 27.67 35.53 -12.35
N TYR A 211 28.55 35.72 -13.34
CA TYR A 211 28.37 36.70 -14.41
C TYR A 211 27.71 36.03 -15.61
N THR A 212 26.74 36.71 -16.22
CA THR A 212 26.07 36.24 -17.43
C THR A 212 25.93 37.37 -18.41
N HIS A 213 26.29 37.12 -19.66
CA HIS A 213 26.09 38.07 -20.75
C HIS A 213 25.79 37.31 -22.04
N PRO A 214 24.90 37.79 -22.92
CA PRO A 214 24.57 37.11 -24.19
C PRO A 214 25.80 36.80 -25.06
N LEU A 215 26.78 37.71 -25.13
CA LEU A 215 28.05 37.47 -25.85
C LEU A 215 28.92 36.33 -25.26
N LEU A 216 28.67 35.89 -24.02
CA LEU A 216 29.32 34.70 -23.45
C LEU A 216 28.52 33.41 -23.72
N GLN A 217 27.33 33.51 -24.31
CA GLN A 217 26.38 32.40 -24.51
C GLN A 217 26.23 32.00 -25.98
N VAL A 218 27.36 31.91 -26.69
CA VAL A 218 27.42 31.66 -28.15
C VAL A 218 26.75 30.36 -28.60
N ASP A 219 26.64 29.35 -27.72
CA ASP A 219 26.12 28.02 -28.06
C ASP A 219 24.63 27.78 -27.73
N ALA A 220 23.89 28.79 -27.24
CA ALA A 220 22.53 28.60 -26.74
C ALA A 220 21.43 28.67 -27.82
N THR A 221 21.74 29.15 -29.03
CA THR A 221 20.78 29.27 -30.13
C THR A 221 20.68 27.95 -30.90
N HIS A 222 19.46 27.40 -30.93
CA HIS A 222 19.11 26.26 -31.78
C HIS A 222 19.41 26.60 -33.25
N LYS A 223 20.03 25.70 -34.03
CA LYS A 223 20.43 25.95 -35.43
C LYS A 223 19.30 26.48 -36.31
N GLU A 224 18.05 26.16 -36.00
CA GLU A 224 16.85 26.58 -36.75
C GLU A 224 16.38 28.01 -36.39
N TYR A 225 16.78 28.54 -35.23
CA TYR A 225 16.44 29.87 -34.73
C TYR A 225 17.68 30.77 -34.54
N ALA A 226 18.85 30.33 -35.03
CA ALA A 226 20.06 31.15 -35.14
C ALA A 226 19.88 32.19 -36.26
N GLY A 227 18.81 32.98 -36.18
CA GLY A 227 18.63 34.17 -36.99
C GLY A 227 19.82 35.08 -36.75
N ALA A 228 20.44 35.53 -37.82
CA ALA A 228 21.73 36.21 -37.84
C ALA A 228 21.78 37.55 -37.08
N ASP A 229 20.68 38.00 -36.47
CA ASP A 229 20.55 39.33 -35.84
C ASP A 229 20.77 39.37 -34.31
N GLU A 230 20.55 38.26 -33.57
CA GLU A 230 20.56 38.32 -32.09
C GLU A 230 21.97 38.58 -31.49
N HIS A 231 23.02 38.28 -32.26
CA HIS A 231 24.42 38.59 -31.91
C HIS A 231 24.96 39.89 -32.54
N LEU A 232 24.18 40.59 -33.37
CA LEU A 232 24.57 41.85 -34.01
C LEU A 232 24.18 43.09 -33.19
N GLU A 233 23.29 42.95 -32.19
CA GLU A 233 22.82 44.08 -31.38
C GLU A 233 23.74 44.44 -30.22
N LEU A 234 24.63 43.53 -29.80
CA LEU A 234 25.48 43.70 -28.62
C LEU A 234 26.95 43.76 -29.01
N THR A 235 27.61 44.83 -28.59
CA THR A 235 29.02 45.09 -28.85
C THR A 235 29.89 44.66 -27.68
N GLN A 236 31.21 44.60 -27.89
CA GLN A 236 32.17 44.43 -26.80
C GLN A 236 32.12 45.58 -25.77
N HIS A 237 31.66 46.76 -26.20
CA HIS A 237 31.45 47.89 -25.29
C HIS A 237 30.29 47.62 -24.34
N ASP A 238 29.20 47.03 -24.82
CA ASP A 238 28.04 46.67 -23.99
C ASP A 238 28.41 45.58 -22.98
N LEU A 239 29.14 44.55 -23.41
CA LEU A 239 29.72 43.55 -22.50
C LEU A 239 30.54 44.21 -21.39
N ARG A 240 31.34 45.22 -21.74
CA ARG A 240 32.17 45.92 -20.76
C ARG A 240 31.34 46.76 -19.80
N ALA A 241 30.35 47.49 -20.30
CA ALA A 241 29.45 48.30 -19.49
C ALA A 241 28.65 47.45 -18.50
N ASP A 242 28.04 46.35 -18.98
CA ASP A 242 27.32 45.38 -18.17
C ASP A 242 28.22 44.73 -17.13
N TYR A 243 29.47 44.43 -17.52
CA TYR A 243 30.46 43.90 -16.58
C TYR A 243 30.83 44.91 -15.50
N ASP A 244 30.98 46.20 -15.83
CA ASP A 244 31.33 47.23 -14.85
C ASP A 244 30.19 47.48 -13.86
N GLU A 245 28.92 47.34 -14.27
CA GLU A 245 27.76 47.36 -13.37
C GLU A 245 27.76 46.11 -12.46
N PHE A 246 27.86 44.92 -13.05
CA PHE A 246 27.97 43.66 -12.31
C PHE A 246 29.12 43.68 -11.30
N PHE A 247 30.29 44.18 -11.71
CA PHE A 247 31.48 44.22 -10.87
C PHE A 247 31.24 45.08 -9.63
N LYS A 248 30.63 46.27 -9.79
CA LYS A 248 30.32 47.17 -8.66
C LYS A 248 29.31 46.55 -7.69
N ASP A 249 28.25 45.95 -8.22
CA ASP A 249 27.21 45.28 -7.44
C ASP A 249 27.78 44.06 -6.68
N ALA A 250 28.45 43.17 -7.40
CA ALA A 250 29.04 41.97 -6.83
C ALA A 250 30.13 42.27 -5.79
N THR A 251 31.07 43.19 -6.09
CA THR A 251 32.13 43.54 -5.14
C THR A 251 31.56 44.25 -3.91
N GLY A 252 30.61 45.16 -4.06
CA GLY A 252 29.97 45.84 -2.94
C GLY A 252 29.28 44.89 -1.96
N GLU A 253 28.66 43.81 -2.45
CA GLU A 253 28.10 42.76 -1.59
C GLU A 253 29.17 41.86 -0.98
N LEU A 254 30.21 41.49 -1.74
CA LEU A 254 31.25 40.56 -1.29
C LEU A 254 32.21 41.17 -0.26
N GLU A 255 32.48 42.48 -0.36
CA GLU A 255 33.35 43.21 0.58
C GLU A 255 32.79 43.22 2.01
N LYS A 256 31.47 43.07 2.19
CA LYS A 256 30.83 42.92 3.51
C LYS A 256 31.36 41.70 4.27
N PHE A 257 31.81 40.66 3.55
CA PHE A 257 32.35 39.44 4.16
C PHE A 257 33.84 39.51 4.45
N GLY A 258 34.55 40.53 3.99
CA GLY A 258 35.96 40.77 4.31
C GLY A 258 36.75 41.35 3.15
N LYS A 259 38.04 41.59 3.39
CA LYS A 259 38.93 42.21 2.40
C LYS A 259 39.20 41.28 1.22
N ILE A 260 38.79 41.71 0.03
CA ILE A 260 39.08 41.04 -1.25
C ILE A 260 40.48 41.44 -1.71
N VAL A 261 41.27 40.45 -2.14
CA VAL A 261 42.62 40.62 -2.70
C VAL A 261 42.58 40.54 -4.21
N ASN A 262 41.82 39.58 -4.77
CA ASN A 262 41.62 39.45 -6.21
C ASN A 262 40.16 39.14 -6.52
N PHE A 263 39.63 39.80 -7.55
CA PHE A 263 38.33 39.48 -8.15
C PHE A 263 38.55 39.24 -9.64
N ARG A 264 38.26 38.03 -10.12
CA ARG A 264 38.53 37.63 -11.52
C ARG A 264 37.33 36.93 -12.12
N THR A 265 36.87 37.44 -13.25
CA THR A 265 35.75 36.86 -14.00
C THR A 265 36.25 36.19 -15.26
N VAL A 266 35.77 34.98 -15.51
CA VAL A 266 36.14 34.17 -16.68
C VAL A 266 35.29 34.58 -17.88
N CYS A 267 35.94 35.17 -18.89
CA CYS A 267 35.30 35.63 -20.14
C CYS A 267 35.24 34.56 -21.25
N ASN A 268 35.53 33.29 -20.95
CA ASN A 268 35.35 32.21 -21.92
C ASN A 268 33.88 32.06 -22.31
N THR A 269 33.63 31.49 -23.49
CA THR A 269 32.28 31.18 -24.01
C THR A 269 31.83 29.75 -23.70
N LEU A 270 32.78 28.87 -23.37
CA LEU A 270 32.49 27.46 -23.13
C LEU A 270 31.64 27.24 -21.87
N PRO A 271 30.61 26.38 -21.91
CA PRO A 271 29.67 26.19 -20.80
C PRO A 271 30.27 25.79 -19.46
N HIS A 272 31.46 25.20 -19.41
CA HIS A 272 32.11 24.77 -18.16
C HIS A 272 33.05 25.84 -17.56
N LEU A 273 33.20 26.98 -18.24
CA LEU A 273 34.10 28.09 -17.84
C LEU A 273 33.36 29.42 -17.76
N ARG A 274 32.42 29.67 -18.68
CA ARG A 274 31.83 31.00 -18.90
C ARG A 274 31.23 31.60 -17.63
N GLY A 275 31.56 32.86 -17.38
CA GLY A 275 30.95 33.63 -16.31
C GLY A 275 31.26 33.13 -14.90
N HIS A 276 32.21 32.20 -14.75
CA HIS A 276 32.72 31.83 -13.44
C HIS A 276 33.49 33.01 -12.84
N VAL A 277 33.30 33.25 -11.56
CA VAL A 277 33.97 34.34 -10.85
C VAL A 277 34.77 33.74 -9.72
N PHE A 278 36.06 34.09 -9.67
CA PHE A 278 36.91 33.76 -8.56
C PHE A 278 37.14 34.98 -7.68
N VAL A 279 36.98 34.79 -6.37
CA VAL A 279 37.12 35.82 -5.35
C VAL A 279 38.13 35.33 -4.32
N GLU A 280 39.30 35.97 -4.27
CA GLU A 280 40.32 35.69 -3.26
C GLU A 280 40.19 36.68 -2.12
N TYR A 281 40.03 36.18 -0.90
CA TYR A 281 40.05 36.98 0.32
C TYR A 281 41.42 36.96 0.98
N ALA A 282 41.70 37.97 1.80
CA ALA A 282 42.97 38.06 2.54
C ALA A 282 43.18 36.88 3.50
N HIS A 283 42.09 36.42 4.14
CA HIS A 283 42.09 35.32 5.11
C HIS A 283 41.02 34.27 4.77
N GLU A 284 41.28 33.02 5.13
CA GLU A 284 40.35 31.90 4.92
C GLU A 284 39.03 32.08 5.68
N ARG A 285 39.05 32.78 6.83
CA ARG A 285 37.83 33.11 7.61
C ARG A 285 36.85 33.98 6.84
N PHE A 286 37.34 34.97 6.08
CA PHE A 286 36.49 35.82 5.25
C PHE A 286 35.86 35.03 4.10
N ALA A 287 36.65 34.15 3.46
CA ALA A 287 36.14 33.25 2.43
C ALA A 287 35.09 32.28 3.00
N LEU A 288 35.29 31.76 4.22
CA LEU A 288 34.31 30.92 4.90
C LEU A 288 33.01 31.65 5.22
N ARG A 289 33.12 32.88 5.74
CA ARG A 289 31.96 33.74 6.00
C ARG A 289 31.18 34.03 4.73
N ALA A 290 31.87 34.37 3.65
CA ALA A 290 31.25 34.56 2.35
C ALA A 290 30.61 33.26 1.82
N PHE A 291 31.29 32.12 1.92
CA PHE A 291 30.76 30.82 1.50
C PHE A 291 29.43 30.51 2.19
N ILE A 292 29.38 30.56 3.52
CA ILE A 292 28.17 30.22 4.30
C ILE A 292 27.02 31.19 3.98
N ASN A 293 27.30 32.50 3.88
CA ASN A 293 26.27 33.51 3.63
C ASN A 293 25.78 33.53 2.18
N LEU A 294 26.59 33.09 1.21
CA LEU A 294 26.20 33.05 -0.20
C LEU A 294 25.53 31.74 -0.60
N GLN A 295 25.76 30.65 0.14
CA GLN A 295 25.07 29.38 -0.10
C GLN A 295 23.56 29.56 -0.03
N GLY A 296 22.84 29.11 -1.06
CA GLY A 296 21.39 29.23 -1.16
C GLY A 296 20.86 30.61 -1.56
N ARG A 297 21.71 31.65 -1.67
CA ARG A 297 21.29 32.96 -2.18
C ARG A 297 21.12 32.96 -3.70
N TYR A 298 20.38 33.95 -4.18
CA TYR A 298 20.07 34.15 -5.59
C TYR A 298 20.66 35.46 -6.10
N TYR A 299 21.10 35.44 -7.36
CA TYR A 299 21.53 36.61 -8.13
C TYR A 299 20.95 36.51 -9.54
N ALA A 300 20.35 37.58 -10.06
CA ALA A 300 19.70 37.59 -11.37
C ALA A 300 18.79 36.36 -11.62
N ALA A 301 17.90 36.06 -10.66
CA ALA A 301 16.99 34.91 -10.66
C ALA A 301 17.66 33.51 -10.69
N ARG A 302 18.97 33.41 -10.45
CA ARG A 302 19.71 32.15 -10.41
C ARG A 302 20.31 31.91 -9.03
N ARG A 303 20.22 30.66 -8.55
CA ARG A 303 20.87 30.27 -7.30
C ARG A 303 22.39 30.29 -7.49
N LEU A 304 23.11 30.93 -6.58
CA LEU A 304 24.56 30.96 -6.59
C LEU A 304 25.11 29.56 -6.29
N ASN A 305 26.09 29.13 -7.10
CA ASN A 305 26.84 27.91 -6.84
C ASN A 305 28.26 28.29 -6.42
N VAL A 306 28.49 28.29 -5.11
CA VAL A 306 29.74 28.71 -4.49
C VAL A 306 30.53 27.47 -4.07
N GLU A 307 31.80 27.43 -4.39
CA GLU A 307 32.73 26.35 -4.05
C GLU A 307 34.06 26.96 -3.60
N PHE A 308 34.80 26.28 -2.73
CA PHE A 308 36.19 26.66 -2.48
C PHE A 308 37.07 26.20 -3.65
N SER A 309 37.96 27.08 -4.07
CA SER A 309 38.94 26.82 -5.10
C SER A 309 40.20 26.20 -4.49
N ASN A 310 40.79 25.21 -5.16
CA ASN A 310 42.06 24.59 -4.77
C ASN A 310 43.29 25.30 -5.39
N LEU A 311 43.07 26.41 -6.10
CA LEU A 311 44.13 27.15 -6.77
C LEU A 311 45.11 27.72 -5.74
N LYS A 312 46.39 27.42 -5.91
CA LYS A 312 47.47 27.95 -5.08
C LYS A 312 48.06 29.25 -5.63
N ALA A 313 48.00 29.43 -6.95
CA ALA A 313 48.56 30.58 -7.63
C ALA A 313 47.83 30.83 -8.96
N TRP A 314 47.73 32.11 -9.34
CA TRP A 314 47.04 32.53 -10.57
C TRP A 314 47.82 32.22 -11.85
N ARG A 315 49.16 32.22 -11.79
CA ARG A 315 50.02 32.08 -12.97
C ARG A 315 49.70 30.80 -13.76
N GLY A 316 49.38 29.70 -13.09
CA GLY A 316 49.02 28.46 -13.78
C GLY A 316 47.61 28.44 -14.35
N ALA A 317 46.69 29.27 -13.86
CA ALA A 317 45.27 29.18 -14.17
C ALA A 317 44.83 30.11 -15.32
N VAL A 318 45.66 31.10 -15.68
CA VAL A 318 45.35 32.09 -16.70
C VAL A 318 45.88 31.64 -18.06
N CYS A 319 45.14 31.91 -19.14
CA CYS A 319 45.56 31.61 -20.50
C CYS A 319 46.70 32.54 -20.93
N GLY A 320 47.72 32.01 -21.62
CA GLY A 320 48.79 32.80 -22.24
C GLY A 320 49.88 33.32 -21.30
N THR A 321 49.96 32.80 -20.07
CA THR A 321 51.05 33.05 -19.10
C THR A 321 52.30 32.23 -19.35
#